data_AF-A0A1B6GAF9-F1
#
_entry.id   AF-A0A1B6GAF9-F1
#
_cell.length_a   1.000
_cell.length_b   1.000
_cell.length_c   1.000
_cell.angle_alpha   90.00
_cell.angle_beta   90.00
_cell.angle_gamma   90.00
#
_symmetry.space_group_name_H-M   'P 1'
#
loop_
_entity.id
_entity.type
_entity.pdbx_description
1 polymer ?
#
loop_
_entity_poly.entity_id
_entity_poly.type
_entity_poly.pdbx_seq_one_letter_code
_entity_poly.pdbx_strand_id
1 'polypeptide(L)'
;TKNETTEINCGNNDESTTLLHTVSLYRKQQNQSSSSSNNTPVKVVIEQKIVVERNSDDECDVDEQIERKIVELSNEVTKQQTIIAQTSQALNFCCSRIEFSGSSEHVEAEKLLLVASHKRQALINEIQRLKIEKTVRPLNRDGKIEDEFGTLTVSNIRIPLKATYCKALKSVGGKGHHIICLLRCGENIVASQ
;
A
#
# COMPACT_ATOMS: atom_id res chain seq x y z
N THR A 1 64.34 9.10 -17.66
CA THR A 1 65.12 7.86 -17.81
C THR A 1 65.07 7.13 -16.49
N LYS A 2 64.52 5.90 -16.48
CA LYS A 2 64.77 4.76 -15.54
C LYS A 2 64.77 5.09 -14.02
N ASN A 3 63.73 4.77 -13.26
CA ASN A 3 63.38 3.46 -12.66
C ASN A 3 64.51 2.80 -11.86
N GLU A 4 64.10 2.18 -10.73
CA GLU A 4 64.73 1.14 -9.88
C GLU A 4 64.91 1.61 -8.43
N THR A 5 64.67 0.86 -7.34
CA THR A 5 64.21 -0.51 -7.01
C THR A 5 64.20 -0.54 -5.44
N THR A 6 63.11 -0.90 -4.76
CA THR A 6 62.91 -2.10 -3.88
C THR A 6 63.90 -2.17 -2.68
N GLU A 7 63.56 -2.42 -1.40
CA GLU A 7 62.96 -3.59 -0.69
C GLU A 7 62.67 -3.17 0.78
N ILE A 8 61.49 -3.40 1.39
CA ILE A 8 60.92 -4.62 2.05
C ILE A 8 61.73 -5.14 3.27
N ASN A 9 61.12 -5.14 4.47
CA ASN A 9 60.96 -6.28 5.42
C ASN A 9 60.37 -5.79 6.77
N CYS A 10 59.65 -6.51 7.62
CA CYS A 10 59.08 -7.87 7.68
C CYS A 10 58.11 -7.89 8.90
N GLY A 11 57.09 -8.76 8.96
CA GLY A 11 56.32 -8.97 10.20
C GLY A 11 54.97 -9.66 10.08
N ASN A 12 54.99 -10.97 9.85
CA ASN A 12 53.92 -11.96 9.67
C ASN A 12 52.79 -11.99 10.73
N ASN A 13 51.58 -12.39 10.29
CA ASN A 13 50.83 -13.51 10.91
C ASN A 13 49.77 -14.06 9.93
N ASP A 14 49.94 -15.33 9.60
CA ASP A 14 49.22 -16.12 8.61
C ASP A 14 47.88 -16.67 9.14
N GLU A 15 46.80 -16.52 8.37
CA GLU A 15 45.83 -17.60 8.18
C GLU A 15 45.81 -17.95 6.67
N SER A 16 46.38 -19.10 6.39
CA SER A 16 46.77 -19.60 5.08
C SER A 16 45.56 -19.98 4.22
N THR A 17 45.22 -19.16 3.23
CA THR A 17 44.57 -19.67 2.01
C THR A 17 45.62 -19.69 0.90
N THR A 18 46.39 -20.78 0.84
CA THR A 18 47.30 -21.02 -0.27
C THR A 18 46.49 -21.07 -1.56
N LEU A 19 46.65 -20.06 -2.41
CA LEU A 19 46.00 -20.01 -3.73
C LEU A 19 46.49 -21.22 -4.54
N LEU A 20 45.63 -22.21 -4.69
CA LEU A 20 45.86 -23.47 -5.45
C LEU A 20 46.17 -23.23 -6.93
N HIS A 21 45.99 -22.00 -7.43
CA HIS A 21 46.18 -21.65 -8.84
C HIS A 21 46.74 -20.25 -9.05
N THR A 22 47.50 -20.09 -10.13
CA THR A 22 47.99 -18.78 -10.56
C THR A 22 46.84 -17.89 -11.05
N VAL A 23 46.93 -16.59 -10.79
CA VAL A 23 45.95 -15.57 -11.23
C VAL A 23 45.72 -15.59 -12.75
N SER A 24 46.75 -15.99 -13.50
CA SER A 24 46.67 -16.19 -14.96
C SER A 24 45.66 -17.28 -15.37
N LEU A 25 45.41 -18.27 -14.52
CA LEU A 25 44.49 -19.37 -14.81
C LEU A 25 43.02 -18.98 -14.62
N TYR A 26 42.72 -18.16 -13.60
CA TYR A 26 41.37 -17.60 -13.40
C TYR A 26 40.96 -16.66 -14.54
N ARG A 27 41.89 -15.81 -15.01
CA ARG A 27 41.64 -14.93 -16.18
C ARG A 27 41.30 -15.72 -17.44
N LYS A 28 41.93 -16.89 -17.61
CA LYS A 28 41.67 -17.77 -18.76
C LYS A 28 40.33 -18.50 -18.63
N GLN A 29 39.92 -18.88 -17.42
CA GLN A 29 38.65 -19.58 -17.18
C GLN A 29 37.44 -18.67 -17.40
N GLN A 30 37.53 -17.39 -17.03
CA GLN A 30 36.46 -16.41 -17.27
C GLN A 30 36.22 -16.15 -18.76
N ASN A 31 37.26 -16.20 -19.59
CA ASN A 31 37.14 -16.05 -21.05
C ASN A 31 36.60 -17.30 -21.76
N GLN A 32 36.64 -18.48 -21.13
CA GLN A 32 36.13 -19.74 -21.71
C GLN A 32 34.66 -20.01 -21.33
N SER A 33 34.17 -19.46 -20.21
CA SER A 33 32.75 -19.51 -19.84
C SER A 33 31.83 -18.73 -20.77
N SER A 34 32.37 -17.90 -21.67
CA SER A 34 31.60 -17.13 -22.65
C SER A 34 31.35 -17.87 -23.98
N SER A 35 31.73 -19.14 -24.11
CA SER A 35 31.67 -19.87 -25.40
C SER A 35 31.06 -21.27 -25.35
N SER A 36 30.39 -21.67 -24.26
CA SER A 36 29.67 -22.95 -24.23
C SER A 36 28.16 -22.73 -24.21
N SER A 37 27.57 -22.95 -25.39
CA SER A 37 26.14 -23.12 -25.64
C SER A 37 25.53 -24.17 -24.71
N ASN A 38 24.58 -23.77 -23.86
CA ASN A 38 23.53 -24.65 -23.32
C ASN A 38 22.29 -23.82 -22.97
N ASN A 39 21.15 -24.32 -23.44
CA ASN A 39 19.82 -23.69 -23.43
C ASN A 39 19.34 -23.26 -22.03
N THR A 40 19.07 -21.97 -21.85
CA THR A 40 18.16 -21.44 -20.82
C THR A 40 17.12 -20.54 -21.50
N PRO A 41 15.83 -20.65 -21.18
CA PRO A 41 14.82 -19.81 -21.82
C PRO A 41 15.08 -18.35 -21.43
N VAL A 42 15.42 -17.55 -22.43
CA VAL A 42 15.59 -16.11 -22.30
C VAL A 42 14.25 -15.51 -21.89
N LYS A 43 14.09 -15.21 -20.60
CA LYS A 43 13.05 -14.28 -20.16
C LYS A 43 13.54 -12.90 -20.58
N VAL A 44 13.05 -12.43 -21.73
CA VAL A 44 13.25 -11.05 -22.15
C VAL A 44 12.49 -10.18 -21.15
N VAL A 45 13.19 -9.75 -20.10
CA VAL A 45 12.73 -8.65 -19.26
C VAL A 45 12.96 -7.41 -20.10
N ILE A 46 11.91 -6.97 -20.79
CA ILE A 46 11.87 -5.63 -21.34
C ILE A 46 11.82 -4.70 -20.13
N GLU A 47 12.97 -4.27 -19.65
CA GLU A 47 13.07 -3.17 -18.72
C GLU A 47 12.63 -1.92 -19.49
N GLN A 48 11.34 -1.63 -19.46
CA GLN A 48 10.86 -0.31 -19.81
C GLN A 48 11.40 0.63 -18.73
N LYS A 49 12.60 1.19 -18.98
CA LYS A 49 13.00 2.44 -18.37
C LYS A 49 11.94 3.46 -18.78
N ILE A 50 10.95 3.65 -17.92
CA ILE A 50 10.14 4.85 -17.93
C ILE A 50 11.11 5.94 -17.47
N VAL A 51 11.85 6.50 -18.44
CA VAL A 51 12.58 7.74 -18.23
C VAL A 51 11.50 8.80 -18.11
N VAL A 52 11.09 9.09 -16.87
CA VAL A 52 10.36 10.32 -16.59
C VAL A 52 11.41 11.43 -16.68
N GLU A 53 11.64 11.91 -17.90
CA GLU A 53 12.30 13.19 -18.12
C GLU A 53 11.45 14.26 -17.45
N ARG A 54 11.89 14.70 -16.26
CA ARG A 54 11.32 15.87 -15.59
C ARG A 54 11.77 17.09 -16.39
N ASN A 55 10.92 17.53 -17.30
CA ASN A 55 11.04 18.88 -17.86
C ASN A 55 10.66 19.87 -16.76
N SER A 56 11.52 20.84 -16.52
CA SER A 56 11.37 21.89 -15.50
C SER A 56 10.26 22.91 -15.79
N ASP A 57 9.33 22.59 -16.68
CA ASP A 57 8.19 23.42 -17.10
C ASP A 57 6.85 22.95 -16.46
N ASP A 58 6.88 21.95 -15.57
CA ASP A 58 5.72 21.17 -15.09
C ASP A 58 4.98 21.74 -13.87
N GLU A 59 5.45 22.83 -13.23
CA GLU A 59 4.80 23.33 -12.00
C GLU A 59 3.34 23.76 -12.24
N CYS A 60 3.03 24.31 -13.42
CA CYS A 60 1.65 24.68 -13.78
C CYS A 60 0.73 23.46 -13.95
N ASP A 61 1.24 22.33 -14.43
CA ASP A 61 0.43 21.12 -14.59
C ASP A 61 0.18 20.44 -13.23
N VAL A 62 1.15 20.47 -12.31
CA VAL A 62 0.98 19.89 -10.97
C VAL A 62 -0.10 20.62 -10.17
N ASP A 63 -0.11 21.96 -10.19
CA ASP A 63 -1.15 22.74 -9.51
C ASP A 63 -2.54 22.46 -10.11
N GLU A 64 -2.66 22.39 -11.44
CA GLU A 64 -3.92 22.03 -12.10
C GLU A 64 -4.36 20.60 -11.77
N GLN A 65 -3.43 19.64 -11.68
CA GLN A 65 -3.72 18.28 -11.24
C GLN A 65 -4.24 18.22 -9.79
N ILE A 66 -3.66 19.01 -8.89
CA ILE A 66 -4.10 19.09 -7.49
C ILE A 66 -5.50 19.69 -7.40
N GLU A 67 -5.76 20.79 -8.11
CA GLU A 67 -7.08 21.43 -8.15
C GLU A 67 -8.14 20.47 -8.71
N ARG A 68 -7.85 19.79 -9.82
CA ARG A 68 -8.71 18.74 -10.39
C ARG A 68 -9.01 17.65 -9.37
N LYS A 69 -7.99 17.11 -8.68
CA LYS A 69 -8.18 16.08 -7.64
C LYS A 69 -9.03 16.60 -6.47
N ILE A 70 -8.84 17.84 -6.03
CA ILE A 70 -9.65 18.44 -4.95
C ILE A 70 -11.13 18.54 -5.37
N VAL A 71 -11.42 18.94 -6.62
CA VAL A 71 -12.79 19.02 -7.15
C VAL A 71 -13.43 17.63 -7.17
N GLU A 72 -12.72 16.62 -7.67
CA GLU A 72 -13.19 15.24 -7.70
C GLU A 72 -13.50 14.70 -6.30
N LEU A 73 -12.57 14.87 -5.35
CA LEU A 73 -12.77 14.46 -3.97
C LEU A 73 -13.93 15.21 -3.32
N SER A 74 -14.12 16.49 -3.62
CA SER A 74 -15.24 17.31 -3.09
C SER A 74 -16.60 16.84 -3.62
N ASN A 75 -16.65 16.45 -4.89
CA ASN A 75 -17.84 15.82 -5.47
C ASN A 75 -18.15 14.50 -4.76
N GLU A 76 -17.13 13.68 -4.50
CA GLU A 76 -17.32 12.42 -3.78
C GLU A 76 -17.76 12.64 -2.32
N VAL A 77 -17.21 13.64 -1.62
CA VAL A 77 -17.69 14.06 -0.28
C VAL A 77 -19.18 14.37 -0.32
N THR A 78 -19.65 15.09 -1.34
CA THR A 78 -21.07 15.45 -1.52
C THR A 78 -21.95 14.22 -1.74
N LYS A 79 -21.46 13.23 -2.52
CA LYS A 79 -22.15 11.94 -2.68
C LYS A 79 -22.25 11.21 -1.34
N GLN A 80 -21.14 11.09 -0.61
CA GLN A 80 -21.15 10.43 0.70
C GLN A 80 -22.07 11.16 1.70
N GLN A 81 -22.13 12.48 1.67
CA GLN A 81 -23.07 13.26 2.49
C GLN A 81 -24.54 12.96 2.17
N THR A 82 -24.86 12.80 0.88
CA THR A 82 -26.21 12.40 0.45
C THR A 82 -26.56 10.99 0.97
N ILE A 83 -25.63 10.04 0.83
CA ILE A 83 -25.82 8.67 1.35
C ILE A 83 -26.03 8.70 2.87
N ILE A 84 -25.23 9.45 3.60
CA ILE A 84 -25.37 9.62 5.06
C ILE A 84 -26.74 10.17 5.41
N ALA A 85 -27.22 11.21 4.73
CA ALA A 85 -28.51 11.82 4.99
C ALA A 85 -29.67 10.85 4.74
N GLN A 86 -29.67 10.18 3.59
CA GLN A 86 -30.69 9.19 3.23
C GLN A 86 -30.69 7.99 4.18
N THR A 87 -29.51 7.47 4.53
CA THR A 87 -29.37 6.33 5.44
C THR A 87 -29.80 6.70 6.86
N SER A 88 -29.49 7.92 7.31
CA SER A 88 -29.95 8.41 8.62
C SER A 88 -31.48 8.52 8.68
N GLN A 89 -32.11 8.96 7.60
CA GLN A 89 -33.58 8.96 7.50
C GLN A 89 -34.16 7.54 7.53
N ALA A 90 -33.54 6.60 6.81
CA ALA A 90 -33.93 5.19 6.84
C ALA A 90 -33.81 4.59 8.25
N LEU A 91 -32.73 4.89 8.97
CA LEU A 91 -32.54 4.45 10.36
C LEU A 91 -33.61 5.03 11.30
N ASN A 92 -33.92 6.33 11.18
CA ASN A 92 -35.00 6.94 11.95
C ASN A 92 -36.35 6.25 11.69
N PHE A 93 -36.62 5.89 10.43
CA PHE A 93 -37.81 5.12 10.07
C PHE A 93 -37.79 3.72 10.70
N CYS A 94 -36.68 2.98 10.61
CA CYS A 94 -36.53 1.65 11.22
C CYS A 94 -36.71 1.70 12.75
N CYS A 95 -36.18 2.72 13.42
CA CYS A 95 -36.33 2.90 14.87
C CYS A 95 -37.76 3.25 15.28
N SER A 96 -38.55 3.88 14.40
CA SER A 96 -39.94 4.26 14.67
C SER A 96 -40.94 3.09 14.59
N ARG A 97 -40.52 1.95 14.01
CA ARG A 97 -41.38 0.78 13.79
C ARG A 97 -40.78 -0.46 14.44
N ILE A 98 -41.53 -1.10 15.34
CA ILE A 98 -41.04 -2.24 16.11
C ILE A 98 -40.65 -3.44 15.23
N GLU A 99 -41.28 -3.58 14.05
CA GLU A 99 -41.03 -4.62 13.06
C GLU A 99 -39.63 -4.54 12.44
N PHE A 100 -39.05 -3.34 12.36
CA PHE A 100 -37.72 -3.10 11.80
C PHE A 100 -36.65 -2.88 12.87
N SER A 101 -37.02 -2.84 14.15
CA SER A 101 -36.07 -2.69 15.24
C SER A 101 -35.24 -3.97 15.40
N GLY A 102 -33.94 -3.88 15.12
CA GLY A 102 -33.04 -5.04 15.16
C GLY A 102 -33.22 -6.02 14.00
N SER A 103 -33.90 -5.61 12.92
CA SER A 103 -34.00 -6.41 11.69
C SER A 103 -32.72 -6.33 10.85
N SER A 104 -32.62 -7.15 9.80
CA SER A 104 -31.50 -7.11 8.85
C SER A 104 -31.38 -5.76 8.16
N GLU A 105 -32.50 -5.12 7.86
CA GLU A 105 -32.55 -3.81 7.21
C GLU A 105 -31.94 -2.73 8.10
N HIS A 106 -32.22 -2.79 9.41
CA HIS A 106 -31.62 -1.87 10.37
C HIS A 106 -30.09 -2.04 10.44
N VAL A 107 -29.61 -3.29 10.50
CA VAL A 107 -28.17 -3.59 10.55
C VAL A 107 -27.46 -3.17 9.27
N GLU A 108 -28.04 -3.41 8.10
CA GLU A 108 -27.45 -2.98 6.81
C GLU A 108 -27.45 -1.45 6.68
N ALA A 109 -28.47 -0.77 7.20
CA ALA A 109 -28.49 0.69 7.24
C ALA A 109 -27.41 1.24 8.18
N GLU A 110 -27.20 0.66 9.36
CA GLU A 110 -26.09 1.04 10.26
C GLU A 110 -24.73 0.83 9.59
N LYS A 111 -24.53 -0.31 8.94
CA LYS A 111 -23.32 -0.62 8.17
C LYS A 111 -23.09 0.40 7.06
N LEU A 112 -24.10 0.72 6.26
CA LEU A 112 -23.99 1.70 5.18
C LEU A 112 -23.64 3.09 5.72
N LEU A 113 -24.28 3.51 6.82
CA LEU A 113 -24.00 4.78 7.47
C LEU A 113 -22.56 4.85 7.99
N LEU A 114 -22.07 3.78 8.62
CA LEU A 114 -20.71 3.68 9.13
C LEU A 114 -19.69 3.81 7.98
N VAL A 115 -19.86 3.02 6.91
CA VAL A 115 -18.95 3.03 5.75
C VAL A 115 -18.93 4.39 5.07
N ALA A 116 -20.10 4.98 4.81
CA ALA A 116 -20.21 6.29 4.18
C ALA A 116 -19.58 7.40 5.04
N SER A 117 -19.79 7.35 6.36
CA SER A 117 -19.20 8.31 7.31
C SER A 117 -17.68 8.26 7.30
N HIS A 118 -17.11 7.06 7.36
CA HIS A 118 -15.67 6.89 7.28
C HIS A 118 -15.12 7.31 5.92
N LYS A 119 -15.79 6.96 4.81
CA LYS A 119 -15.38 7.38 3.45
C LYS A 119 -15.33 8.89 3.34
N ARG A 120 -16.39 9.57 3.77
CA ARG A 120 -16.46 11.04 3.81
C ARG A 120 -15.28 11.63 4.58
N GLN A 121 -14.95 11.07 5.76
CA GLN A 121 -13.84 11.56 6.56
C GLN A 121 -12.48 11.35 5.87
N ALA A 122 -12.26 10.19 5.24
CA ALA A 122 -11.02 9.92 4.51
C ALA A 122 -10.83 10.88 3.33
N LEU A 123 -11.89 11.16 2.58
CA LEU A 123 -11.88 12.13 1.48
C LEU A 123 -11.57 13.55 1.97
N ILE A 124 -12.20 13.99 3.07
CA ILE A 124 -11.93 15.31 3.67
C ILE A 124 -10.46 15.43 4.11
N ASN A 125 -9.94 14.38 4.76
CA ASN A 125 -8.55 14.36 5.20
C ASN A 125 -7.59 14.45 4.00
N GLU A 126 -7.89 13.76 2.89
CA GLU A 126 -7.07 13.84 1.68
C GLU A 126 -7.15 15.22 1.02
N ILE A 127 -8.33 15.85 0.97
CA ILE A 127 -8.47 17.25 0.50
C ILE A 127 -7.61 18.19 1.34
N GLN A 128 -7.63 18.03 2.67
CA GLN A 128 -6.81 18.83 3.57
C GLN A 128 -5.32 18.60 3.34
N ARG A 129 -4.91 17.34 3.14
CA ARG A 129 -3.54 16.98 2.80
C ARG A 129 -3.09 17.68 1.52
N LEU A 130 -3.87 17.55 0.43
CA LEU A 130 -3.57 18.18 -0.87
C LEU A 130 -3.41 19.71 -0.75
N LYS A 131 -4.26 20.36 0.06
CA LYS A 131 -4.19 21.81 0.29
C LYS A 131 -2.94 22.26 1.05
N ILE A 132 -2.44 21.42 1.96
CA ILE A 132 -1.29 21.75 2.81
C ILE A 132 0.02 21.36 2.12
N GLU A 133 0.11 20.11 1.67
CA GLU A 133 1.33 19.55 1.09
C GLU A 133 1.56 19.98 -0.35
N LYS A 134 0.53 20.46 -1.06
CA LYS A 134 0.58 20.86 -2.47
C LYS A 134 1.28 19.84 -3.37
N THR A 135 1.03 18.57 -3.10
CA THR A 135 1.59 17.44 -3.84
C THR A 135 0.51 16.40 -4.08
N VAL A 136 0.42 15.91 -5.32
CA VAL A 136 -0.58 14.91 -5.72
C VAL A 136 -0.42 13.61 -4.91
N ARG A 137 0.83 13.26 -4.57
CA ARG A 137 1.21 12.08 -3.80
C ARG A 137 1.61 12.48 -2.37
N PRO A 138 1.39 11.60 -1.37
CA PRO A 138 1.82 11.86 -0.01
C PRO A 138 3.35 11.96 0.08
N LEU A 139 3.81 12.83 0.98
CA LEU A 139 5.22 12.99 1.30
C LEU A 139 5.65 11.97 2.37
N ASN A 140 6.86 11.45 2.22
CA ASN A 140 7.55 10.67 3.25
C ASN A 140 7.86 11.51 4.50
N ARG A 141 8.31 10.86 5.58
CA ARG A 141 8.80 11.51 6.81
C ARG A 141 9.92 12.53 6.55
N ASP A 142 10.69 12.32 5.48
CA ASP A 142 11.80 13.19 5.07
C ASP A 142 11.35 14.30 4.09
N GLY A 143 10.05 14.47 3.85
CA GLY A 143 9.50 15.50 2.96
C GLY A 143 9.74 15.25 1.47
N LYS A 144 10.04 14.00 1.07
CA LYS A 144 10.22 13.60 -0.32
C LYS A 144 9.03 12.82 -0.83
N ILE A 145 8.72 12.93 -2.12
CA ILE A 145 7.68 12.13 -2.78
C ILE A 145 8.11 10.64 -2.77
N GLU A 146 7.20 9.75 -2.37
CA GLU A 146 7.40 8.30 -2.50
C GLU A 146 7.41 7.91 -3.99
N ASP A 147 8.60 7.63 -4.51
CA ASP A 147 8.81 7.11 -5.87
C ASP A 147 8.89 5.57 -5.90
N GLU A 148 8.87 4.91 -4.74
CA GLU A 148 8.86 3.45 -4.62
C GLU A 148 7.44 2.91 -4.67
N PHE A 149 7.24 1.85 -5.45
CA PHE A 149 5.94 1.20 -5.61
C PHE A 149 6.01 -0.25 -5.13
N GLY A 150 4.97 -0.67 -4.41
CA GLY A 150 4.81 -2.04 -3.95
C GLY A 150 3.34 -2.44 -3.94
N THR A 151 3.09 -3.74 -3.83
CA THR A 151 1.75 -4.29 -3.65
C THR A 151 1.60 -4.84 -2.23
N LEU A 152 0.58 -4.36 -1.51
CA LEU A 152 0.19 -4.90 -0.22
C LEU A 152 -1.11 -5.71 -0.38
N THR A 153 -1.05 -7.00 -0.06
CA THR A 153 -2.23 -7.86 -0.02
C THR A 153 -2.58 -8.21 1.42
N VAL A 154 -3.77 -7.82 1.86
CA VAL A 154 -4.32 -8.21 3.17
C VAL A 154 -5.33 -9.34 2.94
N SER A 155 -5.09 -10.51 3.55
CA SER A 155 -5.93 -11.69 3.42
C SER A 155 -6.13 -12.39 4.76
N ASN A 156 -7.10 -13.31 4.82
CA ASN A 156 -7.36 -14.19 5.96
C ASN A 156 -7.62 -13.45 7.29
N ILE A 157 -8.38 -12.36 7.24
CA ILE A 157 -8.85 -11.65 8.45
C ILE A 157 -9.76 -12.60 9.23
N ARG A 158 -9.36 -12.96 10.46
CA ARG A 158 -10.11 -13.84 11.35
C ARG A 158 -10.29 -13.18 12.70
N ILE A 159 -11.51 -13.22 13.22
CA ILE A 159 -11.88 -12.66 14.52
C ILE A 159 -12.20 -13.83 15.46
N PRO A 160 -11.25 -14.26 16.30
CA PRO A 160 -11.50 -15.36 17.22
C PRO A 160 -12.51 -14.93 18.30
N LEU A 161 -13.57 -15.73 18.47
CA LEU A 161 -14.59 -15.49 19.48
C LEU A 161 -14.37 -16.39 20.70
N LYS A 162 -14.70 -15.88 21.89
CA LYS A 162 -14.64 -16.66 23.13
C LYS A 162 -15.61 -17.84 23.06
N ALA A 163 -15.18 -19.02 23.53
CA ALA A 163 -16.05 -20.20 23.55
C ALA A 163 -17.34 -19.99 24.36
N THR A 164 -17.28 -19.18 25.43
CA THR A 164 -18.46 -18.78 26.22
C THR A 164 -19.46 -17.98 25.40
N TYR A 165 -18.97 -17.07 24.56
CA TYR A 165 -19.80 -16.28 23.64
C TYR A 165 -20.46 -17.19 22.59
N CYS A 166 -19.72 -18.12 22.01
CA CYS A 166 -20.27 -19.09 21.05
C CYS A 166 -21.36 -19.98 21.68
N LYS A 167 -21.22 -20.35 22.96
CA LYS A 167 -22.26 -21.08 23.71
C LYS A 167 -23.50 -20.23 23.95
N ALA A 168 -23.32 -18.97 24.36
CA ALA A 168 -24.42 -18.04 24.56
C ALA A 168 -25.20 -17.78 23.26
N LEU A 169 -24.50 -17.62 22.12
CA LEU A 169 -25.13 -17.43 20.81
C LEU A 169 -26.01 -18.61 20.38
N LYS A 170 -25.65 -19.85 20.76
CA LYS A 170 -26.39 -21.06 20.42
C LYS A 170 -27.57 -21.35 21.37
N SER A 171 -27.68 -20.62 22.47
CA SER A 171 -28.78 -20.80 23.43
C SER A 171 -30.11 -20.29 22.86
N VAL A 172 -31.24 -20.80 23.37
CA VAL A 172 -32.57 -20.36 22.94
C VAL A 172 -32.73 -18.87 23.26
N GLY A 173 -33.00 -18.05 22.24
CA GLY A 173 -33.07 -16.59 22.38
C GLY A 173 -31.70 -15.89 22.45
N GLY A 174 -30.61 -16.59 22.13
CA GLY A 174 -29.27 -16.01 22.07
C GLY A 174 -29.20 -14.84 21.09
N LYS A 175 -28.74 -13.68 21.57
CA LYS A 175 -28.52 -12.48 20.75
C LYS A 175 -27.05 -12.40 20.34
N GLY A 176 -26.81 -12.24 19.05
CA GLY A 176 -25.49 -12.04 18.47
C GLY A 176 -25.14 -10.56 18.29
N HIS A 177 -23.90 -10.33 17.88
CA HIS A 177 -23.40 -9.02 17.46
C HIS A 177 -22.93 -9.13 16.01
N HIS A 178 -23.18 -8.09 15.23
CA HIS A 178 -22.62 -7.94 13.90
C HIS A 178 -21.24 -7.32 14.01
N ILE A 179 -20.31 -7.80 13.20
CA ILE A 179 -18.93 -7.33 13.20
C ILE A 179 -18.57 -6.96 11.76
N ILE A 180 -17.92 -5.82 11.60
CA ILE A 180 -17.44 -5.31 10.33
C ILE A 180 -15.99 -4.90 10.45
N CYS A 181 -15.20 -5.19 9.43
CA CYS A 181 -13.83 -4.72 9.32
C CYS A 181 -13.76 -3.62 8.26
N LEU A 182 -13.15 -2.49 8.64
CA LEU A 182 -12.85 -1.40 7.71
C LEU A 182 -11.33 -1.33 7.49
N LEU A 183 -10.91 -1.43 6.24
CA LEU A 183 -9.53 -1.21 5.82
C LEU A 183 -9.44 0.15 5.13
N ARG A 184 -8.54 1.01 5.60
CA ARG A 184 -8.30 2.34 5.04
C ARG A 184 -6.92 2.41 4.41
N CYS A 185 -6.85 2.94 3.20
CA CYS A 185 -5.61 3.26 2.49
C CYS A 185 -5.78 4.63 1.82
N GLY A 186 -5.17 5.66 2.39
CA GLY A 186 -5.36 7.05 1.95
C GLY A 186 -6.82 7.51 2.06
N GLU A 187 -7.37 7.95 0.93
CA GLU A 187 -8.76 8.31 0.69
C GLU A 187 -9.72 7.11 0.55
N ASN A 188 -9.18 5.91 0.32
CA ASN A 188 -9.97 4.71 0.05
C ASN A 188 -10.33 3.96 1.32
N ILE A 189 -11.58 3.50 1.38
CA ILE A 189 -12.08 2.62 2.45
C ILE A 189 -12.81 1.43 1.85
N VAL A 190 -12.38 0.26 2.29
CA VAL A 190 -12.96 -1.04 1.96
C VAL A 190 -13.56 -1.63 3.23
N ALA A 191 -14.78 -2.16 3.11
CA ALA A 191 -15.48 -2.80 4.22
C ALA A 191 -15.64 -4.29 3.95
N SER A 192 -15.63 -5.11 5.00
CA SER A 192 -16.03 -6.51 4.88
C SER A 192 -17.52 -6.62 4.58
N GLN A 193 -17.91 -7.69 3.86
CA GLN A 193 -19.30 -8.02 3.61
C GLN A 193 -20.02 -8.39 4.91
#